data_AF-A0A2H0VQW6-F1
#
_entry.id   AF-A0A2H0VQW6-F1
#
_cell.length_a   1.000
_cell.length_b   1.000
_cell.length_c   1.000
_cell.angle_alpha   90.00
_cell.angle_beta   90.00
_cell.angle_gamma   90.00
#
_symmetry.space_group_name_H-M   'P 1'
#
loop_
_entity.id
_entity.type
_entity.pdbx_description
1 polymer ?
#
loop_
_entity_poly.entity_id
_entity_poly.type
_entity_poly.pdbx_seq_one_letter_code
_entity_poly.pdbx_strand_id
1 'polypeptide(L)'
;MEIGKCLAKVDTFCDYVPGLSSVSSLTDLFLKTVIFPNIEPSSIKSSHYYTHLSQKSFTRCIALLIPVIGNILVAIYDFVNRKYDDKDFMLDAIQQNARSFRFASERLKNDKDFILTAMGHDLFTGSLIFKHASEKLKDDKDFMLAASQRSYLILIDASERLRNDKNFMLAAIKKGGLPLQHASERLKDDKDIVLAAIRRYAPDLRWASERLQDDKDVVLTVIRQNIYI
;
A
#
# COMPACT_ATOMS: atom_id res chain seq x y z
N MET A 1 44.43 -39.49 -12.78
CA MET A 1 43.43 -40.22 -11.96
C MET A 1 43.07 -39.48 -10.66
N GLU A 2 43.95 -38.67 -10.07
CA GLU A 2 43.68 -38.01 -8.78
C GLU A 2 42.76 -36.77 -8.85
N ILE A 3 42.84 -35.98 -9.93
CA ILE A 3 42.12 -34.70 -10.05
C ILE A 3 40.59 -34.91 -10.01
N GLY A 4 40.05 -35.89 -10.74
CA GLY A 4 38.61 -36.15 -10.76
C GLY A 4 38.04 -36.61 -9.41
N LYS A 5 38.83 -37.32 -8.61
CA LYS A 5 38.45 -37.70 -7.23
C LYS A 5 38.46 -36.49 -6.30
N CYS A 6 39.45 -35.60 -6.45
CA CYS A 6 39.51 -34.35 -5.71
C CYS A 6 38.29 -33.46 -6.01
N LEU A 7 37.95 -33.28 -7.29
CA LEU A 7 36.77 -32.50 -7.71
C LEU A 7 35.46 -33.06 -7.15
N ALA A 8 35.30 -34.40 -7.13
CA ALA A 8 34.11 -35.03 -6.55
C ALA A 8 33.99 -34.77 -5.03
N LYS A 9 35.12 -34.78 -4.30
CA LYS A 9 35.14 -34.46 -2.87
C LYS A 9 34.81 -32.99 -2.61
N VAL A 10 35.36 -32.08 -3.40
CA VAL A 10 35.06 -30.63 -3.31
C VAL A 10 33.58 -30.38 -3.59
N ASP A 11 33.03 -30.98 -4.65
CA ASP A 11 31.60 -30.86 -4.98
C ASP A 11 30.70 -31.40 -3.85
N THR A 12 31.05 -32.56 -3.29
CA THR A 12 30.34 -33.14 -2.14
C THR A 12 30.42 -32.24 -0.91
N PHE A 13 31.54 -31.55 -0.68
CA PHE A 13 31.66 -30.57 0.39
C PHE A 13 30.76 -29.35 0.15
N CYS A 14 30.74 -28.82 -1.07
CA CYS A 14 29.90 -27.69 -1.45
C CYS A 14 28.42 -27.97 -1.21
N ASP A 15 27.95 -29.19 -1.42
CA ASP A 15 26.56 -29.62 -1.18
C ASP A 15 26.07 -29.34 0.25
N TYR A 16 26.96 -29.27 1.24
CA TYR A 16 26.62 -29.05 2.66
C TYR A 16 26.81 -27.61 3.13
N VAL A 17 27.38 -26.74 2.29
CA VAL A 17 27.62 -25.34 2.65
C VAL A 17 26.61 -24.46 1.91
N PRO A 18 25.69 -23.78 2.62
CA PRO A 18 24.75 -22.85 2.01
C PRO A 18 25.47 -21.80 1.14
N GLY A 19 24.94 -21.53 -0.05
CA GLY A 19 25.58 -20.65 -1.04
C GLY A 19 26.55 -21.39 -1.96
N LEU A 20 27.51 -22.15 -1.43
CA LEU A 20 28.37 -23.00 -2.26
C LEU A 20 27.57 -24.10 -2.97
N SER A 21 26.57 -24.67 -2.28
CA SER A 21 25.68 -25.68 -2.86
C SER A 21 24.89 -25.16 -4.06
N SER A 22 24.54 -23.88 -4.09
CA SER A 22 23.85 -23.26 -5.23
C SER A 22 24.80 -23.04 -6.40
N VAL A 23 26.05 -22.60 -6.14
CA VAL A 23 27.08 -22.42 -7.17
C VAL A 23 27.50 -23.77 -7.77
N SER A 24 27.72 -24.79 -6.94
CA SER A 24 28.01 -26.13 -7.42
C SER A 24 26.83 -26.72 -8.20
N SER A 25 25.59 -26.57 -7.71
CA SER A 25 24.39 -27.05 -8.42
C SER A 25 24.19 -26.37 -9.79
N LEU A 26 24.50 -25.07 -9.91
CA LEU A 26 24.46 -24.36 -11.18
C LEU A 26 25.54 -24.89 -12.15
N THR A 27 26.75 -25.11 -11.63
CA THR A 27 27.87 -25.67 -12.40
C THR A 27 27.54 -27.09 -12.88
N ASP A 28 26.95 -27.91 -12.01
CA ASP A 28 26.50 -29.28 -12.31
C ASP A 28 25.41 -29.29 -13.39
N LEU A 29 24.44 -28.39 -13.29
CA LEU A 29 23.39 -28.22 -14.30
C LEU A 29 24.00 -27.86 -15.65
N PHE A 30 24.89 -26.86 -15.68
CA PHE A 30 25.56 -26.43 -16.91
C PHE A 30 26.39 -27.56 -17.54
N LEU A 31 27.17 -28.29 -16.73
CA LEU A 31 27.95 -29.43 -17.20
C LEU A 31 27.04 -30.51 -17.82
N LYS A 32 25.90 -30.81 -17.18
CA LYS A 32 24.96 -31.83 -17.66
C LYS A 32 24.17 -31.42 -18.90
N THR A 33 23.77 -30.16 -19.02
CA THR A 33 22.86 -29.71 -20.07
C THR A 33 23.57 -29.11 -21.27
N VAL A 34 24.75 -28.50 -21.06
CA VAL A 34 25.47 -27.77 -22.12
C VAL A 34 26.74 -28.50 -22.52
N ILE A 35 27.55 -28.96 -21.55
CA ILE A 35 28.88 -29.48 -21.88
C ILE A 35 28.84 -30.95 -22.28
N PHE A 36 28.31 -31.83 -21.43
CA PHE A 36 28.35 -33.27 -21.67
C PHE A 36 27.62 -33.75 -22.94
N PRO A 37 26.49 -33.15 -23.36
CA PRO A 37 25.87 -33.52 -24.64
C PRO A 37 26.74 -33.23 -25.86
N ASN A 38 27.72 -32.32 -25.74
CA ASN A 38 28.58 -31.85 -26.83
C ASN A 38 29.98 -32.50 -26.83
N ILE A 39 30.25 -33.49 -25.96
CA ILE A 39 31.54 -34.18 -25.88
C ILE A 39 31.35 -35.67 -26.23
N GLU A 40 32.34 -36.26 -26.93
CA GLU A 40 32.36 -37.68 -27.23
C GLU A 40 32.27 -38.56 -25.96
N PRO A 41 31.32 -39.51 -25.87
CA PRO A 41 31.09 -40.30 -24.66
C PRO A 41 32.28 -41.15 -24.21
N SER A 42 33.09 -41.67 -25.14
CA SER A 42 34.29 -42.46 -24.85
C SER A 42 35.34 -41.68 -24.05
N SER A 43 35.43 -40.38 -24.31
CA SER A 43 36.45 -39.47 -23.78
C SER A 43 36.18 -39.07 -22.32
N ILE A 44 34.92 -39.11 -21.87
CA ILE A 44 34.51 -38.62 -20.54
C ILE A 44 34.06 -39.73 -19.58
N LYS A 45 33.60 -40.88 -20.09
CA LYS A 45 33.14 -42.01 -19.24
C LYS A 45 34.24 -42.60 -18.35
N SER A 46 35.51 -42.41 -18.70
CA SER A 46 36.66 -42.82 -17.89
C SER A 46 36.96 -41.88 -16.72
N SER A 47 36.35 -40.69 -16.69
CA SER A 47 36.56 -39.70 -15.63
C SER A 47 35.74 -40.01 -14.38
N HIS A 48 36.42 -40.11 -13.23
CA HIS A 48 35.77 -40.31 -11.94
C HIS A 48 34.79 -39.18 -11.57
N TYR A 49 35.08 -37.95 -12.01
CA TYR A 49 34.19 -36.82 -11.74
C TYR A 49 32.93 -36.89 -12.60
N TYR A 50 33.04 -37.36 -13.86
CA TYR A 50 31.87 -37.59 -14.70
C TYR A 50 30.95 -38.65 -14.09
N THR A 51 31.48 -39.77 -13.61
CA THR A 51 30.67 -40.81 -12.94
C THR A 51 29.94 -40.25 -11.72
N HIS A 52 30.64 -39.54 -10.82
CA HIS A 52 30.05 -38.86 -9.66
C HIS A 52 28.91 -37.92 -10.08
N LEU A 53 29.18 -37.03 -11.04
CA LEU A 53 28.21 -36.05 -11.48
C LEU A 53 27.01 -36.69 -12.19
N SER A 54 27.23 -37.74 -12.99
CA SER A 54 26.16 -38.48 -13.68
C SER A 54 25.18 -39.14 -12.71
N GLN A 55 25.64 -39.55 -11.53
CA GLN A 55 24.81 -40.16 -10.47
C GLN A 55 24.09 -39.12 -9.62
N LYS A 56 24.58 -37.87 -9.59
CA LYS A 56 23.98 -36.78 -8.81
C LYS A 56 22.57 -36.46 -9.34
N SER A 57 21.59 -36.27 -8.46
CA SER A 57 20.20 -36.00 -8.88
C SER A 57 20.06 -34.64 -9.57
N PHE A 58 19.52 -34.65 -10.79
CA PHE A 58 19.19 -33.43 -11.54
C PHE A 58 18.14 -32.58 -10.81
N THR A 59 17.08 -33.22 -10.31
CA THR A 59 16.01 -32.56 -9.55
C THR A 59 16.53 -31.89 -8.28
N ARG A 60 17.51 -32.51 -7.60
CA ARG A 60 18.16 -31.91 -6.42
C ARG A 60 18.90 -30.61 -6.78
N CYS A 61 19.60 -30.58 -7.91
CA CYS A 61 20.32 -29.38 -8.37
C CYS A 61 19.35 -28.22 -8.64
N ILE A 62 18.20 -28.51 -9.28
CA ILE A 62 17.15 -27.50 -9.49
C ILE A 62 16.55 -27.02 -8.16
N ALA A 63 16.25 -27.95 -7.25
CA ALA A 63 15.67 -27.62 -5.95
C ALA A 63 16.56 -26.68 -5.13
N LEU A 64 17.89 -26.87 -5.17
CA LEU A 64 18.86 -26.03 -4.47
C LEU A 64 19.03 -24.62 -5.08
N LEU A 65 18.51 -24.38 -6.29
CA LEU A 65 18.46 -23.05 -6.89
C LEU A 65 17.22 -22.25 -6.52
N ILE A 66 16.14 -22.89 -6.06
CA ILE A 66 14.87 -22.22 -5.73
C ILE A 66 15.07 -21.02 -4.77
N PRO A 67 15.85 -21.12 -3.67
CA PRO A 67 16.06 -19.98 -2.78
C PRO A 67 16.81 -18.82 -3.44
N VAL A 68 17.80 -19.12 -4.28
CA VAL A 68 18.60 -18.11 -4.99
C VAL A 68 17.75 -17.40 -6.03
N ILE A 69 16.97 -18.14 -6.81
CA ILE A 69 16.03 -17.59 -7.79
C ILE A 69 15.00 -16.72 -7.08
N GLY A 70 14.46 -17.17 -5.94
CA GLY A 70 13.55 -16.39 -5.10
C GLY A 70 14.15 -15.03 -4.70
N ASN A 71 15.38 -15.02 -4.19
CA ASN A 71 16.07 -13.79 -3.81
C ASN A 71 16.33 -12.85 -5.00
N ILE A 72 16.70 -13.40 -6.16
CA ILE A 72 16.90 -12.60 -7.39
C ILE A 72 15.57 -11.97 -7.83
N LEU A 73 14.48 -12.73 -7.83
CA LEU A 73 13.16 -12.22 -8.20
C LEU A 73 12.70 -11.11 -7.25
N VAL A 74 12.91 -11.25 -5.94
CA VAL A 74 12.63 -10.21 -4.94
C VAL A 74 13.50 -8.97 -5.21
N ALA A 75 14.80 -9.12 -5.43
CA ALA A 75 15.69 -8.00 -5.71
C ALA A 75 15.29 -7.24 -7.00
N ILE A 76 14.90 -7.95 -8.06
CA ILE A 76 14.39 -7.34 -9.29
C ILE A 76 13.08 -6.61 -9.01
N TYR A 77 12.15 -7.23 -8.28
CA TYR A 77 10.88 -6.61 -7.89
C TYR A 77 11.11 -5.31 -7.11
N ASP A 78 11.98 -5.34 -6.10
CA ASP A 78 12.32 -4.18 -5.27
C ASP A 78 12.98 -3.08 -6.12
N PHE A 79 13.90 -3.46 -7.01
CA PHE A 79 14.57 -2.50 -7.89
C PHE A 79 13.59 -1.80 -8.85
N VAL A 80 12.68 -2.57 -9.46
CA VAL A 80 11.66 -2.02 -10.38
C VAL A 80 10.68 -1.12 -9.63
N ASN A 81 10.28 -1.52 -8.42
CA ASN A 81 9.29 -0.76 -7.64
C ASN A 81 9.88 0.37 -6.81
N ARG A 82 11.21 0.50 -6.74
CA ARG A 82 11.90 1.55 -5.99
C ARG A 82 11.41 2.96 -6.33
N LYS A 83 11.08 3.22 -7.59
CA LYS A 83 10.55 4.54 -8.02
C LYS A 83 9.20 4.85 -7.39
N TYR A 84 8.36 3.84 -7.14
CA TYR A 84 7.05 4.04 -6.52
C TYR A 84 7.11 4.20 -4.98
N ASP A 85 8.29 4.01 -4.38
CA ASP A 85 8.56 4.35 -2.97
C ASP A 85 9.21 5.73 -2.82
N ASP A 86 9.65 6.33 -3.93
CA ASP A 86 10.24 7.66 -3.96
C ASP A 86 9.13 8.73 -3.92
N LYS A 87 9.16 9.57 -2.87
CA LYS A 87 8.13 10.60 -2.63
C LYS A 87 8.07 11.61 -3.75
N ASP A 88 9.21 12.11 -4.20
CA ASP A 88 9.28 13.22 -5.16
C ASP A 88 8.82 12.74 -6.53
N PHE A 89 9.31 11.57 -6.98
CA PHE A 89 8.82 10.93 -8.19
C PHE A 89 7.31 10.70 -8.16
N MET A 90 6.79 10.20 -7.03
CA MET A 90 5.36 9.93 -6.90
C MET A 90 4.53 11.21 -6.91
N LEU A 91 4.97 12.28 -6.25
CA LEU A 91 4.29 13.57 -6.27
C LEU A 91 4.24 14.15 -7.69
N ASP A 92 5.36 14.11 -8.43
CA ASP A 92 5.42 14.54 -9.83
C ASP A 92 4.46 13.73 -10.73
N ALA A 93 4.39 12.41 -10.51
CA ALA A 93 3.50 11.53 -11.25
C ALA A 93 2.01 11.78 -10.93
N ILE A 94 1.70 12.12 -9.68
CA ILE A 94 0.34 12.46 -9.21
C ILE A 94 -0.09 13.81 -9.77
N GLN A 95 0.83 14.79 -9.83
CA GLN A 95 0.56 16.11 -10.40
C GLN A 95 0.14 16.01 -11.88
N GLN A 96 0.72 15.09 -12.64
CA GLN A 96 0.34 14.84 -14.02
C GLN A 96 -0.95 14.02 -14.15
N ASN A 97 -1.15 13.04 -13.25
CA ASN A 97 -2.35 12.20 -13.23
C ASN A 97 -2.60 11.66 -11.82
N ALA A 98 -3.66 12.14 -11.16
CA ALA A 98 -4.04 11.70 -9.81
C ALA A 98 -4.23 10.18 -9.68
N ARG A 99 -4.61 9.47 -10.78
CA ARG A 99 -4.76 8.01 -10.77
C ARG A 99 -3.44 7.27 -10.58
N SER A 100 -2.29 7.93 -10.78
CA SER A 100 -0.96 7.38 -10.53
C SER A 100 -0.77 7.01 -9.05
N PHE A 101 -1.50 7.63 -8.12
CA PHE A 101 -1.44 7.31 -6.69
C PHE A 101 -1.66 5.82 -6.38
N ARG A 102 -2.44 5.10 -7.20
CA ARG A 102 -2.69 3.66 -7.00
C ARG A 102 -1.40 2.82 -7.00
N PHE A 103 -0.35 3.31 -7.67
CA PHE A 103 0.94 2.66 -7.78
C PHE A 103 1.89 2.99 -6.63
N ALA A 104 1.59 4.01 -5.80
CA ALA A 104 2.40 4.34 -4.64
C ALA A 104 2.60 3.11 -3.76
N SER A 105 3.80 2.98 -3.18
CA SER A 105 4.10 1.91 -2.23
C SER A 105 3.14 1.94 -1.04
N GLU A 106 2.97 0.80 -0.37
CA GLU A 106 2.17 0.73 0.86
C GLU A 106 2.73 1.64 1.96
N ARG A 107 4.05 1.84 2.00
CA ARG A 107 4.69 2.80 2.90
C ARG A 107 4.16 4.23 2.65
N LEU A 108 4.14 4.67 1.39
CA LEU A 108 3.64 5.99 1.02
C LEU A 108 2.13 6.14 1.23
N LYS A 109 1.34 5.10 0.93
CA LYS A 109 -0.12 5.07 1.21
C LYS A 109 -0.47 5.09 2.71
N ASN A 110 0.54 4.94 3.58
CA ASN A 110 0.40 5.05 5.03
C ASN A 110 1.11 6.30 5.59
N ASP A 111 1.73 7.11 4.74
CA ASP A 111 2.47 8.31 5.14
C ASP A 111 1.54 9.53 5.09
N LYS A 112 1.26 10.09 6.27
CA LYS A 112 0.35 11.23 6.45
C LYS A 112 0.77 12.44 5.62
N ASP A 113 2.05 12.79 5.69
CA ASP A 113 2.57 14.02 5.06
C ASP A 113 2.57 13.87 3.55
N PHE A 114 2.95 12.69 3.05
CA PHE A 114 2.88 12.39 1.63
C PHE A 114 1.44 12.47 1.12
N ILE A 115 0.47 11.85 1.80
CA ILE A 115 -0.93 11.89 1.38
C ILE A 115 -1.47 13.33 1.38
N LEU A 116 -1.25 14.08 2.46
CA LEU A 116 -1.71 15.47 2.55
C LEU A 116 -1.09 16.36 1.47
N THR A 117 0.16 16.10 1.10
CA THR A 117 0.84 16.79 0.00
C THR A 117 0.25 16.40 -1.35
N ALA A 118 0.11 15.09 -1.60
CA ALA A 118 -0.42 14.52 -2.83
C ALA A 118 -1.85 14.96 -3.13
N MET A 119 -2.69 15.14 -2.10
CA MET A 119 -4.05 15.64 -2.25
C MET A 119 -4.13 17.04 -2.87
N GLY A 120 -3.05 17.84 -2.76
CA GLY A 120 -3.00 19.17 -3.34
C GLY A 120 -4.11 20.08 -2.80
N HIS A 121 -4.56 21.05 -3.58
CA HIS A 121 -5.72 21.90 -3.25
C HIS A 121 -6.97 21.54 -4.08
N ASP A 122 -6.89 20.50 -4.90
CA ASP A 122 -7.98 20.07 -5.76
C ASP A 122 -8.90 19.08 -5.05
N LEU A 123 -10.20 19.38 -5.07
CA LEU A 123 -11.23 18.60 -4.38
C LEU A 123 -11.37 17.18 -4.93
N PHE A 124 -11.23 17.01 -6.25
CA PHE A 124 -11.40 15.73 -6.94
C PHE A 124 -10.22 14.79 -6.70
N THR A 125 -9.00 15.33 -6.81
CA THR A 125 -7.74 14.63 -6.53
C THR A 125 -7.69 14.15 -5.08
N GLY A 126 -8.12 14.99 -4.13
CA GLY A 126 -8.21 14.63 -2.72
C GLY A 126 -9.04 13.37 -2.48
N SER A 127 -10.24 13.28 -3.07
CA SER A 127 -11.11 12.10 -2.90
C SER A 127 -10.53 10.81 -3.50
N LEU A 128 -9.90 10.90 -4.68
CA LEU A 128 -9.27 9.74 -5.33
C LEU A 128 -8.11 9.16 -4.53
N ILE A 129 -7.26 10.04 -4.00
CA ILE A 129 -6.11 9.66 -3.19
C ILE A 129 -6.58 9.06 -1.86
N PHE A 130 -7.59 9.69 -1.25
CA PHE A 130 -8.09 9.29 0.06
C PHE A 130 -8.71 7.88 0.06
N LYS A 131 -9.33 7.46 -1.05
CA LYS A 131 -9.86 6.10 -1.21
C LYS A 131 -8.79 5.01 -0.96
N HIS A 132 -7.53 5.32 -1.22
CA HIS A 132 -6.40 4.41 -1.06
C HIS A 132 -5.65 4.59 0.28
N ALA A 133 -6.02 5.55 1.12
CA ALA A 133 -5.48 5.68 2.47
C ALA A 133 -5.92 4.49 3.34
N SER A 134 -5.06 4.07 4.28
CA SER A 134 -5.36 2.94 5.15
C SER A 134 -6.45 3.25 6.18
N GLU A 135 -7.13 2.21 6.65
CA GLU A 135 -8.15 2.33 7.71
C GLU A 135 -7.59 2.96 9.00
N LYS A 136 -6.32 2.73 9.31
CA LYS A 136 -5.63 3.38 10.44
C LYS A 136 -5.60 4.90 10.28
N LEU A 137 -5.35 5.39 9.07
CA LEU A 137 -5.37 6.83 8.79
C LEU A 137 -6.80 7.38 8.80
N LYS A 138 -7.77 6.62 8.29
CA LYS A 138 -9.19 7.00 8.33
C LYS A 138 -9.78 7.07 9.75
N ASP A 139 -9.17 6.39 10.70
CA ASP A 139 -9.49 6.47 12.12
C ASP A 139 -8.62 7.49 12.88
N ASP A 140 -7.63 8.11 12.24
CA ASP A 140 -6.73 9.07 12.86
C ASP A 140 -7.34 10.47 12.86
N LYS A 141 -7.74 10.94 14.04
CA LYS A 141 -8.46 12.20 14.23
C LYS A 141 -7.73 13.41 13.63
N ASP A 142 -6.44 13.54 13.90
CA ASP A 142 -5.66 14.71 13.51
C ASP A 142 -5.42 14.73 12.00
N PHE A 143 -5.09 13.57 11.44
CA PHE A 143 -4.96 13.40 9.99
C PHE A 143 -6.29 13.69 9.29
N MET A 144 -7.41 13.14 9.77
CA MET A 144 -8.73 13.38 9.19
C MET A 144 -9.12 14.86 9.23
N LEU A 145 -8.82 15.57 10.32
CA LEU A 145 -9.07 17.01 10.43
C LEU A 145 -8.13 17.87 9.58
N ALA A 146 -6.93 17.39 9.24
CA ALA A 146 -6.03 18.05 8.31
C ALA A 146 -6.49 17.82 6.87
N ALA A 147 -6.83 16.57 6.55
CA ALA A 147 -7.34 16.16 5.25
C ALA A 147 -8.67 16.86 4.92
N SER A 148 -9.58 17.01 5.88
CA SER A 148 -10.87 17.69 5.69
C SER A 148 -10.76 19.16 5.31
N GLN A 149 -9.62 19.83 5.57
CA GLN A 149 -9.37 21.20 5.10
C GLN A 149 -9.13 21.26 3.60
N ARG A 150 -8.70 20.14 3.00
CA ARG A 150 -8.38 20.01 1.58
C ARG A 150 -9.60 19.61 0.78
N SER A 151 -10.44 18.72 1.32
CA SER A 151 -11.72 18.35 0.73
C SER A 151 -12.72 17.90 1.79
N TYR A 152 -13.91 18.51 1.81
CA TYR A 152 -14.97 18.13 2.76
C TYR A 152 -15.48 16.70 2.52
N LEU A 153 -15.34 16.18 1.28
CA LEU A 153 -15.78 14.84 0.91
C LEU A 153 -15.06 13.75 1.70
N ILE A 154 -13.87 14.03 2.24
CA ILE A 154 -13.05 13.06 2.99
C ILE A 154 -13.74 12.59 4.28
N LEU A 155 -14.65 13.39 4.83
CA LEU A 155 -15.38 13.05 6.04
C LEU A 155 -16.33 11.86 5.84
N ILE A 156 -16.67 11.48 4.61
CA ILE A 156 -17.44 10.26 4.31
C ILE A 156 -16.67 8.99 4.67
N ASP A 157 -15.35 9.02 4.51
CA ASP A 157 -14.46 7.88 4.71
C ASP A 157 -13.93 7.82 6.14
N ALA A 158 -14.29 8.79 6.99
CA ALA A 158 -13.97 8.75 8.41
C ALA A 158 -14.53 7.48 9.06
N SER A 159 -13.76 6.88 9.97
CA SER A 159 -14.23 5.72 10.73
C SER A 159 -15.55 6.02 11.45
N GLU A 160 -16.34 4.98 11.70
CA GLU A 160 -17.60 5.13 12.45
C GLU A 160 -17.36 5.74 13.84
N ARG A 161 -16.24 5.37 14.49
CA ARG A 161 -15.80 5.95 15.77
C ARG A 161 -15.67 7.47 15.68
N LEU A 162 -15.02 7.99 14.64
CA LEU A 162 -14.87 9.43 14.43
C LEU A 162 -16.19 10.11 14.05
N ARG A 163 -17.00 9.48 13.20
CA ARG A 163 -18.35 9.98 12.84
C ARG A 163 -19.32 10.02 14.03
N ASN A 164 -18.99 9.32 15.12
CA ASN A 164 -19.71 9.32 16.39
C ASN A 164 -19.09 10.24 17.47
N ASP A 165 -17.92 10.82 17.21
CA ASP A 165 -17.23 11.75 18.12
C ASP A 165 -17.73 13.18 17.90
N LYS A 166 -18.49 13.70 18.87
CA LYS A 166 -19.00 15.09 18.88
C LYS A 166 -17.89 16.12 18.69
N ASN A 167 -16.73 15.95 19.33
CA ASN A 167 -15.63 16.90 19.25
C ASN A 167 -14.97 16.90 17.88
N PHE A 168 -14.81 15.72 17.27
CA PHE A 168 -14.31 15.63 15.89
C PHE A 168 -15.26 16.32 14.91
N MET A 169 -16.57 16.04 15.01
CA MET A 169 -17.59 16.60 14.12
C MET A 169 -17.69 18.12 14.24
N LEU A 170 -17.66 18.66 15.46
CA LEU A 170 -17.62 20.12 15.68
C LEU A 170 -16.35 20.75 15.10
N ALA A 171 -15.19 20.10 15.25
CA ALA A 171 -13.95 20.58 14.66
C ALA A 171 -14.00 20.58 13.12
N ALA A 172 -14.58 19.53 12.52
CA ALA A 172 -14.76 19.43 11.08
C ALA A 172 -15.71 20.52 10.54
N ILE A 173 -16.84 20.77 11.22
CA ILE A 173 -17.78 21.87 10.87
C ILE A 173 -17.07 23.22 10.91
N LYS A 174 -16.29 23.49 11.97
CA LYS A 174 -15.54 24.76 12.10
C LYS A 174 -14.54 24.95 10.96
N LYS A 175 -13.84 23.89 10.56
CA LYS A 175 -12.85 23.90 9.46
C LYS A 175 -13.46 23.93 8.06
N GLY A 176 -14.73 23.58 7.94
CA GLY A 176 -15.48 23.69 6.69
C GLY A 176 -15.92 22.45 5.98
N GLY A 177 -15.92 21.35 6.73
CA GLY A 177 -16.76 20.23 6.39
C GLY A 177 -18.25 20.55 6.50
N LEU A 178 -19.04 19.78 5.76
CA LEU A 178 -20.50 19.66 5.91
C LEU A 178 -20.82 18.22 6.37
N PRO A 179 -20.46 17.81 7.60
CA PRO A 179 -20.42 16.40 7.95
C PRO A 179 -21.75 15.87 8.49
N LEU A 180 -22.78 16.69 8.65
CA LEU A 180 -24.00 16.28 9.35
C LEU A 180 -24.67 15.08 8.67
N GLN A 181 -24.64 15.01 7.34
CA GLN A 181 -25.12 13.85 6.58
C GLN A 181 -24.42 12.54 6.93
N HIS A 182 -23.16 12.60 7.37
CA HIS A 182 -22.32 11.45 7.70
C HIS A 182 -22.20 11.21 9.22
N ALA A 183 -22.70 12.12 10.05
CA ALA A 183 -22.75 11.95 11.49
C ALA A 183 -23.62 10.73 11.87
N SER A 184 -23.41 10.15 13.06
CA SER A 184 -24.40 9.21 13.60
C SER A 184 -25.77 9.85 13.80
N GLU A 185 -26.80 9.02 13.79
CA GLU A 185 -28.16 9.41 14.20
C GLU A 185 -28.18 10.11 15.57
N ARG A 186 -27.39 9.63 16.54
CA ARG A 186 -27.23 10.30 17.85
C ARG A 186 -26.75 11.75 17.72
N LEU A 187 -25.80 12.01 16.82
CA LEU A 187 -25.24 13.35 16.60
C LEU A 187 -26.12 14.21 15.69
N LYS A 188 -26.92 13.60 14.81
CA LYS A 188 -27.98 14.29 14.03
C LYS A 188 -29.14 14.74 14.93
N ASP A 189 -29.32 14.12 16.09
CA ASP A 189 -30.25 14.56 17.14
C ASP A 189 -29.60 15.44 18.22
N ASP A 190 -28.30 15.78 18.09
CA ASP A 190 -27.60 16.68 19.00
C ASP A 190 -27.79 18.13 18.56
N LYS A 191 -28.57 18.89 19.34
CA LYS A 191 -28.93 20.28 19.01
C LYS A 191 -27.71 21.19 18.84
N ASP A 192 -26.60 20.96 19.55
CA ASP A 192 -25.40 21.79 19.43
C ASP A 192 -24.70 21.58 18.08
N ILE A 193 -24.56 20.31 17.67
CA ILE A 193 -23.96 19.98 16.37
C ILE A 193 -24.83 20.48 15.23
N VAL A 194 -26.14 20.24 15.31
CA VAL A 194 -27.10 20.66 14.28
C VAL A 194 -27.09 22.18 14.12
N LEU A 195 -27.15 22.94 15.21
CA LEU A 195 -27.06 24.40 15.15
C LEU A 195 -25.71 24.87 14.60
N ALA A 196 -24.60 24.19 14.94
CA ALA A 196 -23.29 24.53 14.40
C ALA A 196 -23.19 24.29 12.89
N ALA A 197 -23.74 23.17 12.39
CA ALA A 197 -23.77 22.83 10.96
C ALA A 197 -24.67 23.79 10.17
N ILE A 198 -25.89 24.06 10.67
CA ILE A 198 -26.83 24.98 10.04
C ILE A 198 -26.25 26.39 9.95
N ARG A 199 -25.64 26.89 11.02
CA ARG A 199 -24.98 28.20 11.01
C ARG A 199 -23.91 28.33 9.92
N ARG A 200 -23.38 27.21 9.44
CA ARG A 200 -22.47 27.20 8.30
C ARG A 200 -23.21 27.06 6.97
N TYR A 201 -24.16 26.15 6.89
CA TYR A 201 -24.92 25.87 5.68
C TYR A 201 -26.36 25.46 6.04
N ALA A 202 -27.29 26.41 5.90
CA ALA A 202 -28.68 26.22 6.27
C ALA A 202 -29.34 24.93 5.72
N PRO A 203 -29.06 24.49 4.47
CA PRO A 203 -29.63 23.24 3.96
C PRO A 203 -29.18 21.97 4.68
N ASP A 204 -28.17 22.00 5.57
CA ASP A 204 -27.81 20.86 6.41
C ASP A 204 -28.93 20.43 7.37
N LEU A 205 -29.92 21.30 7.65
CA LEU A 205 -31.09 20.96 8.47
C LEU A 205 -31.79 19.66 8.01
N ARG A 206 -31.80 19.37 6.69
CA ARG A 206 -32.40 18.14 6.13
C ARG A 206 -31.82 16.84 6.69
N TRP A 207 -30.63 16.91 7.29
CA TRP A 207 -29.91 15.76 7.85
C TRP A 207 -30.08 15.64 9.37
N ALA A 208 -30.67 16.63 10.03
CA ALA A 208 -31.00 16.55 11.44
C ALA A 208 -32.13 15.53 11.67
N SER A 209 -32.30 15.10 12.93
CA SER A 209 -33.46 14.29 13.32
C SER A 209 -34.78 15.03 13.05
N GLU A 210 -35.87 14.30 12.80
CA GLU A 210 -37.21 14.89 12.61
C GLU A 210 -37.58 15.84 13.76
N ARG A 211 -37.27 15.42 15.01
CA ARG A 211 -37.46 16.24 16.22
C ARG A 211 -36.77 17.61 16.14
N LEU A 212 -35.56 17.67 15.59
CA LEU A 212 -34.82 18.93 15.44
C LEU A 212 -35.17 19.69 14.17
N GLN A 213 -35.72 19.03 13.15
CA GLN A 213 -36.30 19.69 11.98
C GLN A 213 -37.53 20.52 12.36
N ASP A 214 -38.30 20.07 13.35
CA ASP A 214 -39.45 20.80 13.89
C ASP A 214 -39.13 21.66 15.13
N ASP A 215 -37.88 21.67 15.59
CA ASP A 215 -37.47 22.47 16.75
C ASP A 215 -37.49 23.96 16.39
N LYS A 216 -38.33 24.71 17.12
CA LYS A 216 -38.55 26.14 16.90
C LYS A 216 -37.24 26.96 16.86
N ASP A 217 -36.28 26.68 17.74
CA ASP A 217 -35.05 27.45 17.79
C ASP A 217 -34.14 27.13 16.59
N VAL A 218 -34.12 25.88 16.18
CA VAL A 218 -33.37 25.41 15.00
C VAL A 218 -33.94 26.04 13.72
N VAL A 219 -35.25 25.95 13.52
CA VAL A 219 -35.93 26.51 12.34
C VAL A 219 -35.78 28.04 12.27
N LEU A 220 -35.93 28.73 13.40
CA LEU A 220 -35.70 30.18 13.46
C LEU A 220 -34.26 30.55 13.09
N THR A 221 -33.28 29.70 13.39
CA THR A 221 -31.87 29.92 13.00
C THR A 221 -31.71 29.85 11.48
N VAL A 222 -32.34 28.87 10.82
CA VAL A 222 -32.35 28.74 9.34
C VAL A 222 -32.99 29.96 8.68
N ILE A 223 -34.18 30.36 9.15
CA ILE A 223 -34.92 31.50 8.60
C ILE A 223 -34.08 32.78 8.69
N ARG A 224 -33.45 33.02 9.84
CA ARG A 224 -32.57 34.19 10.03
C ARG A 224 -31.44 34.21 9.02
N GLN A 225 -30.83 33.08 8.67
CA GLN A 225 -29.74 33.06 7.69
C GLN A 225 -30.20 33.35 6.27
N ASN A 226 -31.34 32.78 5.85
CA ASN A 226 -31.84 32.97 4.48
C ASN A 226 -32.35 34.39 4.20
N ILE A 227 -32.68 35.18 5.23
CA ILE A 227 -33.14 36.57 5.07
C ILE A 227 -31.97 37.54 4.76
N TYR A 228 -30.72 37.13 5.02
CA TYR A 228 -29.53 37.96 4.79
C TYR A 228 -28.72 37.58 3.54
N ILE A 229 -29.29 36.75 2.65
CA ILE A 229 -28.73 36.40 1.32
C ILE A 229 -29.58 37.09 0.25
#